data_AF-A0A945AV84-F1
#
_entry.id   AF-A0A945AV84-F1
#
_cell.length_a   1.000
_cell.length_b   1.000
_cell.length_c   1.000
_cell.angle_alpha   90.00
_cell.angle_beta   90.00
_cell.angle_gamma   90.00
#
_symmetry.space_group_name_H-M   'P 1'
#
loop_
_entity.id
_entity.type
_entity.pdbx_description
1 polymer ?
#
loop_
_entity_poly.entity_id
_entity_poly.type
_entity_poly.pdbx_seq_one_letter_code
_entity_poly.pdbx_strand_id
1 'polypeptide(L)'
;PLHTTTRGFELLAIDRDGNSFGEIVERSQELGIPSVLVRFASLIATFLTVRLLRQQMGRDREVMPSLTFSQNVDANYLNYPRTLKTLLELFPEYKEMFYFEINEEITEDYLTTIRALADDLGIRLALDDTNKMNINVHHKLLDLADWVKIDFEATANLEQQLLSGYGEKIILHFEEYALGARSPVIVFEGLSETSPLKVFFEQCWKQIDTVLYFQSRERIPVPPWNKYFGLIQDYHDDKYGLFYKGLIDEQ
;
A
#
# COMPACT_ATOMS: atom_id res chain seq x y z
N PRO A 1 26.08 5.97 4.83
CA PRO A 1 24.87 5.90 5.70
C PRO A 1 23.93 4.85 5.14
N LEU A 2 23.66 3.77 5.90
CA LEU A 2 22.65 2.79 5.51
C LEU A 2 21.34 3.55 5.34
N HIS A 3 20.89 3.69 4.09
CA HIS A 3 19.56 4.20 3.78
C HIS A 3 18.60 3.38 4.61
N THR A 4 17.86 4.06 5.48
CA THR A 4 16.80 3.46 6.29
C THR A 4 15.88 2.75 5.31
N THR A 5 16.00 1.42 5.22
CA THR A 5 15.07 0.62 4.46
C THR A 5 13.71 0.88 5.09
N THR A 6 12.80 1.47 4.33
CA THR A 6 11.40 1.52 4.73
C THR A 6 11.02 0.08 5.11
N ARG A 7 10.32 -0.07 6.22
CA ARG A 7 9.81 -1.35 6.71
C ARG A 7 8.31 -1.19 6.80
N GLY A 8 7.59 -1.97 6.03
CA GLY A 8 6.13 -1.99 6.00
C GLY A 8 5.62 -3.42 6.08
N PHE A 9 4.38 -3.54 6.51
CA PHE A 9 3.60 -4.77 6.56
C PHE A 9 2.19 -4.42 6.07
N GLU A 10 1.46 -5.43 5.60
CA GLU A 10 0.12 -5.25 5.04
C GLU A 10 -0.94 -5.24 6.17
N LEU A 11 -1.86 -4.28 6.12
CA LEU A 11 -3.03 -4.25 6.99
C LEU A 11 -4.23 -4.80 6.23
N LEU A 12 -4.63 -6.02 6.57
CA LEU A 12 -5.81 -6.66 5.99
C LEU A 12 -7.04 -6.38 6.83
N ALA A 13 -8.12 -5.97 6.18
CA ALA A 13 -9.43 -5.97 6.79
C ALA A 13 -9.96 -7.40 6.82
N ILE A 14 -10.23 -7.89 8.01
CA ILE A 14 -10.78 -9.22 8.29
C ILE A 14 -11.95 -9.09 9.25
N ASP A 15 -12.92 -9.98 9.14
CA ASP A 15 -13.99 -10.06 10.12
C ASP A 15 -13.64 -11.01 11.27
N ARG A 16 -14.59 -11.18 12.20
CA ARG A 16 -14.38 -12.03 13.39
C ARG A 16 -14.26 -13.51 13.08
N ASP A 17 -14.72 -13.96 11.92
CA ASP A 17 -14.64 -15.35 11.50
C ASP A 17 -13.37 -15.61 10.68
N GLY A 18 -12.49 -14.60 10.54
CA GLY A 18 -11.27 -14.67 9.74
C GLY A 18 -11.51 -14.50 8.24
N ASN A 19 -12.70 -14.07 7.82
CA ASN A 19 -12.96 -13.84 6.39
C ASN A 19 -12.16 -12.63 5.90
N SER A 20 -11.56 -12.77 4.74
CA SER A 20 -10.86 -11.70 4.04
C SER A 20 -11.82 -10.58 3.61
N PHE A 21 -11.27 -9.40 3.30
CA PHE A 21 -12.10 -8.30 2.80
C PHE A 21 -12.91 -8.67 1.54
N GLY A 22 -12.35 -9.49 0.64
CA GLY A 22 -13.07 -9.97 -0.54
C GLY A 22 -14.31 -10.79 -0.18
N GLU A 23 -14.16 -11.72 0.75
CA GLU A 23 -15.27 -12.54 1.27
C GLU A 23 -16.29 -11.68 2.04
N ILE A 24 -15.86 -10.68 2.81
CA ILE A 24 -16.76 -9.72 3.47
C ILE A 24 -17.61 -9.00 2.43
N VAL A 25 -17.02 -8.56 1.30
CA VAL A 25 -17.76 -7.91 0.22
C VAL A 25 -18.76 -8.86 -0.42
N GLU A 26 -18.36 -10.09 -0.73
CA GLU A 26 -19.23 -11.11 -1.33
C GLU A 26 -20.45 -11.39 -0.43
N ARG A 27 -20.22 -11.69 0.85
CA ARG A 27 -21.30 -11.93 1.84
C ARG A 27 -22.19 -10.71 2.02
N SER A 28 -21.62 -9.50 1.98
CA SER A 28 -22.39 -8.26 2.04
C SER A 28 -23.36 -8.12 0.85
N GLN A 29 -22.95 -8.56 -0.34
CA GLN A 29 -23.82 -8.57 -1.52
C GLN A 29 -25.00 -9.54 -1.37
N GLU A 30 -24.79 -10.72 -0.76
CA GLU A 30 -25.86 -11.66 -0.44
C GLU A 30 -26.93 -11.06 0.49
N LEU A 31 -26.51 -10.13 1.35
CA LEU A 31 -27.39 -9.37 2.24
C LEU A 31 -28.01 -8.12 1.59
N GLY A 32 -27.74 -7.87 0.31
CA GLY A 32 -28.20 -6.68 -0.42
C GLY A 32 -27.49 -5.39 -0.03
N ILE A 33 -26.33 -5.46 0.62
CA ILE A 33 -25.51 -4.30 0.99
C ILE A 33 -24.60 -3.94 -0.21
N PRO A 34 -24.69 -2.72 -0.75
CA PRO A 34 -23.82 -2.30 -1.85
C PRO A 34 -22.34 -2.28 -1.47
N SER A 35 -21.48 -2.80 -2.36
CA SER A 35 -20.02 -2.85 -2.17
C SER A 35 -19.40 -1.49 -1.82
N VAL A 36 -19.92 -0.40 -2.43
CA VAL A 36 -19.49 0.98 -2.13
C VAL A 36 -19.61 1.32 -0.64
N LEU A 37 -20.66 0.87 0.06
CA LEU A 37 -20.81 1.17 1.49
C LEU A 37 -19.72 0.47 2.31
N VAL A 38 -19.38 -0.77 1.96
CA VAL A 38 -18.32 -1.55 2.62
C VAL A 38 -16.96 -0.88 2.43
N ARG A 39 -16.68 -0.39 1.22
CA ARG A 39 -15.44 0.35 0.89
C ARG A 39 -15.32 1.63 1.71
N PHE A 40 -16.33 2.50 1.68
CA PHE A 40 -16.29 3.74 2.45
C PHE A 40 -16.24 3.48 3.98
N ALA A 41 -16.93 2.45 4.48
CA ALA A 41 -16.85 2.06 5.89
C ALA A 41 -15.44 1.59 6.28
N SER A 42 -14.81 0.76 5.44
CA SER A 42 -13.43 0.32 5.64
C SER A 42 -12.45 1.49 5.63
N LEU A 43 -12.58 2.44 4.69
CA LEU A 43 -11.74 3.63 4.64
C LEU A 43 -11.88 4.50 5.90
N ILE A 44 -13.11 4.73 6.38
CA ILE A 44 -13.37 5.43 7.64
C ILE A 44 -12.69 4.70 8.81
N ALA A 45 -12.84 3.38 8.88
CA ALA A 45 -12.24 2.56 9.94
C ALA A 45 -10.70 2.65 9.91
N THR A 46 -10.09 2.64 8.73
CA THR A 46 -8.65 2.84 8.55
C THR A 46 -8.21 4.19 9.11
N PHE A 47 -8.86 5.30 8.72
CA PHE A 47 -8.48 6.62 9.23
C PHE A 47 -8.66 6.76 10.74
N LEU A 48 -9.76 6.21 11.29
CA LEU A 48 -9.99 6.21 12.74
C LEU A 48 -8.93 5.39 13.47
N THR A 49 -8.54 4.24 12.92
CA THR A 49 -7.46 3.40 13.47
C THR A 49 -6.16 4.18 13.56
N VAL A 50 -5.76 4.92 12.51
CA VAL A 50 -4.55 5.74 12.52
C VAL A 50 -4.63 6.86 13.57
N ARG A 51 -5.77 7.53 13.71
CA ARG A 51 -5.97 8.56 14.74
C ARG A 51 -5.88 8.00 16.16
N LEU A 52 -6.52 6.87 16.41
CA LEU A 52 -6.50 6.20 17.71
C LEU A 52 -5.09 5.72 18.06
N LEU A 53 -4.37 5.17 17.08
CA LEU A 53 -2.96 4.79 17.24
C LEU A 53 -2.10 5.99 17.65
N ARG A 54 -2.21 7.10 16.91
CA ARG A 54 -1.45 8.32 17.20
C ARG A 54 -1.78 8.85 18.60
N GLN A 55 -3.04 8.80 19.01
CA GLN A 55 -3.46 9.18 20.35
C GLN A 55 -2.82 8.27 21.41
N GLN A 56 -2.82 6.96 21.20
CA GLN A 56 -2.24 6.01 22.16
C GLN A 56 -0.72 6.17 22.26
N MET A 57 0.00 6.28 21.15
CA MET A 57 1.44 6.53 21.17
C MET A 57 1.77 7.82 21.93
N GLY A 58 0.95 8.85 21.78
CA GLY A 58 1.07 10.09 22.54
C GLY A 58 0.90 9.90 24.06
N ARG A 59 -0.01 9.03 24.50
CA ARG A 59 -0.19 8.66 25.92
C ARG A 59 1.00 7.87 26.45
N ASP A 60 1.51 6.95 25.64
CA ASP A 60 2.67 6.11 25.96
C ASP A 60 3.99 6.88 25.94
N ARG A 61 3.98 8.15 25.51
CA ARG A 61 5.16 9.00 25.29
C ARG A 61 6.11 8.44 24.22
N GLU A 62 5.57 7.67 23.29
CA GLU A 62 6.28 7.18 22.12
C GLU A 62 6.18 8.21 20.99
N VAL A 63 7.32 8.50 20.34
CA VAL A 63 7.33 9.37 19.15
C VAL A 63 6.84 8.55 17.99
N MET A 64 5.72 8.94 17.36
CA MET A 64 5.22 8.30 16.14
C MET A 64 6.26 8.46 15.02
N PRO A 65 6.90 7.36 14.58
CA PRO A 65 7.75 7.42 13.39
C PRO A 65 6.91 7.78 12.16
N SER A 66 7.60 8.25 11.11
CA SER A 66 6.95 8.51 9.81
C SER A 66 6.25 7.25 9.32
N LEU A 67 4.91 7.28 9.34
CA LEU A 67 4.08 6.21 8.80
C LEU A 67 3.53 6.59 7.46
N THR A 68 3.54 5.60 6.59
CA THR A 68 2.92 5.66 5.28
C THR A 68 2.00 4.46 5.16
N PHE A 69 0.75 4.73 4.83
CA PHE A 69 -0.28 3.76 4.53
C PHE A 69 -0.53 3.79 3.03
N SER A 70 -0.80 2.63 2.45
CA SER A 70 -1.39 2.55 1.13
C SER A 70 -2.85 2.08 1.24
N GLN A 71 -3.69 2.58 0.34
CA GLN A 71 -5.11 2.27 0.32
C GLN A 71 -5.56 2.10 -1.12
N ASN A 72 -6.02 0.89 -1.44
CA ASN A 72 -6.65 0.58 -2.72
C ASN A 72 -7.85 1.51 -3.01
N VAL A 73 -7.85 2.07 -4.22
CA VAL A 73 -8.92 2.89 -4.81
C VAL A 73 -9.42 2.22 -6.07
N ASP A 74 -10.56 1.56 -5.94
CA ASP A 74 -11.29 0.94 -7.03
C ASP A 74 -12.39 1.87 -7.59
N ALA A 75 -13.10 1.35 -8.60
CA ALA A 75 -14.25 2.02 -9.22
C ALA A 75 -15.34 2.45 -8.23
N ASN A 76 -15.51 1.78 -7.07
CA ASN A 76 -16.53 2.18 -6.10
C ASN A 76 -16.23 3.54 -5.47
N TYR A 77 -14.96 3.90 -5.30
CA TYR A 77 -14.62 5.25 -4.84
C TYR A 77 -14.74 6.26 -5.97
N LEU A 78 -14.22 5.90 -7.16
CA LEU A 78 -14.11 6.82 -8.30
C LEU A 78 -15.45 7.18 -8.91
N ASN A 79 -16.48 6.35 -8.74
CA ASN A 79 -17.86 6.67 -9.13
C ASN A 79 -18.53 7.68 -8.18
N TYR A 80 -17.95 7.95 -7.00
CA TYR A 80 -18.49 8.86 -5.99
C TYR A 80 -17.44 9.88 -5.52
N PRO A 81 -16.84 10.68 -6.43
CA PRO A 81 -15.70 11.53 -6.12
C PRO A 81 -16.02 12.63 -5.12
N ARG A 82 -17.28 13.11 -5.07
CA ARG A 82 -17.72 14.09 -4.05
C ARG A 82 -17.77 13.49 -2.65
N THR A 83 -18.24 12.25 -2.52
CA THR A 83 -18.23 11.54 -1.23
C THR A 83 -16.80 11.23 -0.81
N LEU A 84 -15.99 10.77 -1.77
CA LEU A 84 -14.53 10.86 -1.85
C LEU A 84 -13.96 12.04 -1.06
N LYS A 85 -14.12 13.20 -1.68
CA LYS A 85 -13.64 14.49 -1.24
C LYS A 85 -14.10 14.85 0.17
N THR A 86 -15.41 14.78 0.44
CA THR A 86 -15.97 15.10 1.76
C THR A 86 -15.36 14.22 2.85
N LEU A 87 -15.20 12.92 2.60
CA LEU A 87 -14.59 12.02 3.58
C LEU A 87 -13.12 12.40 3.83
N LEU A 88 -12.34 12.61 2.77
CA LEU A 88 -10.93 12.97 2.90
C LEU A 88 -10.75 14.32 3.63
N GLU A 89 -11.63 15.29 3.42
CA GLU A 89 -11.63 16.57 4.15
C GLU A 89 -11.85 16.39 5.67
N LEU A 90 -12.56 15.34 6.11
CA LEU A 90 -12.72 15.01 7.54
C LEU A 90 -11.47 14.36 8.16
N PHE A 91 -10.57 13.84 7.31
CA PHE A 91 -9.38 13.08 7.71
C PHE A 91 -8.09 13.62 7.04
N PRO A 92 -7.74 14.90 7.23
CA PRO A 92 -6.65 15.57 6.48
C PRO A 92 -5.28 14.89 6.58
N GLU A 93 -5.09 14.00 7.56
CA GLU A 93 -3.91 13.12 7.68
C GLU A 93 -3.62 12.32 6.41
N TYR A 94 -4.62 12.09 5.54
CA TYR A 94 -4.43 11.42 4.25
C TYR A 94 -3.32 12.07 3.41
N LYS A 95 -3.19 13.40 3.42
CA LYS A 95 -2.23 14.12 2.57
C LYS A 95 -0.78 13.76 2.87
N GLU A 96 -0.48 13.52 4.13
CA GLU A 96 0.89 13.27 4.60
C GLU A 96 1.16 11.79 4.81
N MET A 97 0.11 10.99 5.09
CA MET A 97 0.26 9.62 5.55
C MET A 97 -0.24 8.56 4.58
N PHE A 98 -1.03 8.90 3.55
CA PHE A 98 -1.61 7.91 2.65
C PHE A 98 -1.10 8.04 1.20
N TYR A 99 -0.92 6.90 0.56
CA TYR A 99 -0.87 6.74 -0.90
C TYR A 99 -2.13 5.99 -1.33
N PHE A 100 -2.78 6.47 -2.38
CA PHE A 100 -3.94 5.81 -2.95
C PHE A 100 -3.48 4.92 -4.10
N GLU A 101 -3.67 3.61 -3.94
CA GLU A 101 -3.27 2.58 -4.88
C GLU A 101 -4.30 2.49 -6.01
N ILE A 102 -3.85 2.74 -7.23
CA ILE A 102 -4.62 2.61 -8.48
C ILE A 102 -4.17 1.32 -9.14
N ASN A 103 -5.04 0.32 -9.17
CA ASN A 103 -4.73 -1.01 -9.70
C ASN A 103 -5.05 -1.14 -11.21
N GLU A 104 -4.77 -2.32 -11.76
CA GLU A 104 -4.95 -2.68 -13.16
C GLU A 104 -6.41 -2.72 -13.63
N GLU A 105 -7.37 -2.85 -12.71
CA GLU A 105 -8.81 -2.86 -13.03
C GLU A 105 -9.32 -1.48 -13.48
N ILE A 106 -8.55 -0.41 -13.21
CA ILE A 106 -8.91 0.95 -13.59
C ILE A 106 -8.75 1.17 -15.10
N THR A 107 -9.86 1.57 -15.73
CA THR A 107 -9.94 1.87 -17.16
C THR A 107 -9.72 3.36 -17.47
N GLU A 108 -9.54 3.68 -18.76
CA GLU A 108 -9.32 5.05 -19.25
C GLU A 108 -10.43 6.03 -18.85
N ASP A 109 -11.67 5.56 -18.66
CA ASP A 109 -12.83 6.38 -18.29
C ASP A 109 -12.64 7.11 -16.95
N TYR A 110 -11.83 6.55 -16.05
CA TYR A 110 -11.58 7.12 -14.73
C TYR A 110 -10.42 8.13 -14.69
N LEU A 111 -9.62 8.24 -15.76
CA LEU A 111 -8.43 9.10 -15.78
C LEU A 111 -8.75 10.55 -15.43
N THR A 112 -9.83 11.09 -15.97
CA THR A 112 -10.25 12.48 -15.69
C THR A 112 -10.59 12.66 -14.22
N THR A 113 -11.29 11.69 -13.62
CA THR A 113 -11.68 11.74 -12.20
C THR A 113 -10.47 11.62 -11.29
N ILE A 114 -9.54 10.70 -11.57
CA ILE A 114 -8.32 10.51 -10.78
C ILE A 114 -7.46 11.77 -10.80
N ARG A 115 -7.24 12.36 -11.98
CA ARG A 115 -6.49 13.62 -12.11
C ARG A 115 -7.16 14.76 -11.35
N ALA A 116 -8.47 14.91 -11.49
CA ALA A 116 -9.21 15.93 -10.75
C ALA A 116 -9.12 15.74 -9.23
N LEU A 117 -9.19 14.50 -8.74
CA LEU A 117 -9.00 14.20 -7.31
C LEU A 117 -7.57 14.52 -6.85
N ALA A 118 -6.56 14.16 -7.65
CA ALA A 118 -5.16 14.49 -7.36
C ALA A 118 -4.94 16.01 -7.28
N ASP A 119 -5.44 16.77 -8.26
CA ASP A 119 -5.30 18.22 -8.31
C ASP A 119 -6.09 18.93 -7.19
N ASP A 120 -7.34 18.52 -6.94
CA ASP A 120 -8.21 19.15 -5.95
C ASP A 120 -7.78 18.88 -4.51
N LEU A 121 -7.37 17.64 -4.23
CA LEU A 121 -7.14 17.16 -2.87
C LEU A 121 -5.65 17.07 -2.52
N GLY A 122 -4.77 17.00 -3.52
CA GLY A 122 -3.38 16.65 -3.32
C GLY A 122 -3.23 15.22 -2.82
N ILE A 123 -4.07 14.29 -3.29
CA ILE A 123 -3.88 12.87 -3.00
C ILE A 123 -2.60 12.40 -3.68
N ARG A 124 -1.83 11.60 -2.96
CA ARG A 124 -0.62 10.96 -3.46
C ARG A 124 -0.97 9.60 -4.02
N LEU A 125 -0.43 9.25 -5.18
CA LEU A 125 -0.80 8.03 -5.89
C LEU A 125 0.33 6.99 -5.87
N ALA A 126 -0.06 5.74 -5.70
CA ALA A 126 0.74 4.58 -6.03
C ALA A 126 0.06 3.86 -7.19
N LEU A 127 0.79 3.50 -8.24
CA LEU A 127 0.27 2.63 -9.28
C LEU A 127 0.57 1.19 -8.88
N ASP A 128 -0.48 0.40 -8.70
CA ASP A 128 -0.38 -0.99 -8.28
C ASP A 128 -0.40 -1.94 -9.50
N ASP A 129 0.24 -3.10 -9.36
CA ASP A 129 0.30 -4.14 -10.40
C ASP A 129 0.57 -3.58 -11.82
N THR A 130 1.53 -2.67 -11.92
CA THR A 130 1.70 -1.84 -13.13
C THR A 130 2.03 -2.61 -14.39
N ASN A 131 2.61 -3.81 -14.25
CA ASN A 131 2.87 -4.73 -15.35
C ASN A 131 1.60 -5.41 -15.91
N LYS A 132 0.47 -5.34 -15.20
CA LYS A 132 -0.85 -5.81 -15.64
C LYS A 132 -1.74 -4.65 -16.12
N MET A 133 -1.42 -3.42 -15.75
CA MET A 133 -2.18 -2.22 -16.10
C MET A 133 -2.20 -1.95 -17.62
N ASN A 134 -3.32 -1.41 -18.11
CA ASN A 134 -3.40 -0.92 -19.48
C ASN A 134 -2.31 0.14 -19.75
N ILE A 135 -1.55 -0.03 -20.82
CA ILE A 135 -0.40 0.84 -21.13
C ILE A 135 -0.75 2.32 -21.30
N ASN A 136 -1.94 2.64 -21.84
CA ASN A 136 -2.39 4.02 -21.96
C ASN A 136 -2.73 4.62 -20.60
N VAL A 137 -3.43 3.86 -19.74
CA VAL A 137 -3.74 4.28 -18.37
C VAL A 137 -2.45 4.52 -17.59
N HIS A 138 -1.52 3.56 -17.65
CA HIS A 138 -0.21 3.65 -17.02
C HIS A 138 0.53 4.93 -17.42
N HIS A 139 0.74 5.15 -18.72
CA HIS A 139 1.42 6.36 -19.22
C HIS A 139 0.69 7.65 -18.84
N LYS A 140 -0.64 7.63 -18.75
CA LYS A 140 -1.46 8.79 -18.39
C LYS A 140 -1.52 9.05 -16.89
N LEU A 141 -0.99 8.19 -16.03
CA LEU A 141 -0.93 8.41 -14.59
C LEU A 141 0.50 8.48 -14.05
N LEU A 142 1.49 8.11 -14.84
CA LEU A 142 2.89 8.03 -14.41
C LEU A 142 3.46 9.35 -13.89
N ASP A 143 2.97 10.49 -14.38
CA ASP A 143 3.36 11.83 -13.90
C ASP A 143 2.78 12.20 -12.52
N LEU A 144 1.73 11.50 -12.09
CA LEU A 144 1.09 11.68 -10.79
C LEU A 144 1.54 10.63 -9.76
N ALA A 145 2.22 9.58 -10.21
CA ALA A 145 2.59 8.44 -9.40
C ALA A 145 3.84 8.75 -8.57
N ASP A 146 3.67 8.79 -7.26
CA ASP A 146 4.81 8.80 -6.35
C ASP A 146 5.46 7.42 -6.33
N TRP A 147 4.66 6.35 -6.30
CA TRP A 147 5.14 4.97 -6.25
C TRP A 147 4.65 4.16 -7.45
N VAL A 148 5.51 3.26 -7.94
CA VAL A 148 5.17 2.25 -8.94
C VAL A 148 5.40 0.88 -8.32
N LYS A 149 4.37 0.03 -8.28
CA LYS A 149 4.45 -1.31 -7.71
C LYS A 149 4.47 -2.36 -8.83
N ILE A 150 5.36 -3.34 -8.68
CA ILE A 150 5.51 -4.50 -9.54
C ILE A 150 4.96 -5.71 -8.78
N ASP A 151 4.00 -6.39 -9.40
CA ASP A 151 3.29 -7.49 -8.77
C ASP A 151 4.23 -8.66 -8.43
N PHE A 152 3.79 -9.53 -7.53
CA PHE A 152 4.60 -10.64 -7.05
C PHE A 152 4.94 -11.67 -8.15
N GLU A 153 4.08 -11.86 -9.17
CA GLU A 153 4.32 -12.81 -10.25
C GLU A 153 5.39 -12.29 -11.21
N ALA A 154 5.32 -11.02 -11.61
CA ALA A 154 6.37 -10.38 -12.40
C ALA A 154 7.69 -10.35 -11.63
N THR A 155 7.63 -10.04 -10.34
CA THR A 155 8.80 -10.04 -9.47
C THR A 155 9.47 -11.43 -9.40
N ALA A 156 8.68 -12.50 -9.24
CA ALA A 156 9.18 -13.87 -9.28
C ALA A 156 9.80 -14.21 -10.65
N ASN A 157 9.20 -13.74 -11.75
CA ASN A 157 9.75 -13.93 -13.09
C ASN A 157 11.11 -13.23 -13.27
N LEU A 158 11.24 -11.99 -12.78
CA LEU A 158 12.50 -11.25 -12.80
C LEU A 158 13.61 -11.99 -12.04
N GLU A 159 13.28 -12.60 -10.91
CA GLU A 159 14.26 -13.40 -10.15
C GLU A 159 14.71 -14.63 -10.96
N GLN A 160 13.81 -15.32 -11.66
CA GLN A 160 14.18 -16.43 -12.55
C GLN A 160 15.07 -15.96 -13.72
N GLN A 161 14.79 -14.78 -14.28
CA GLN A 161 15.60 -14.19 -15.33
C GLN A 161 17.00 -13.82 -14.82
N LEU A 162 17.10 -13.29 -13.60
CA LEU A 162 18.39 -13.03 -12.94
C LEU A 162 19.21 -14.32 -12.80
N LEU A 163 18.59 -15.39 -12.27
CA LEU A 163 19.25 -16.69 -12.12
C LEU A 163 19.68 -17.30 -13.46
N SER A 164 19.03 -16.90 -14.56
CA SER A 164 19.38 -17.28 -15.94
C SER A 164 20.46 -16.39 -16.57
N GLY A 165 21.03 -15.44 -15.82
CA GLY A 165 22.12 -14.57 -16.26
C GLY A 165 21.70 -13.26 -16.93
N TYR A 166 20.43 -12.84 -16.81
CA TYR A 166 19.92 -11.61 -17.43
C TYR A 166 19.98 -10.36 -16.53
N GLY A 167 20.79 -10.38 -15.46
CA GLY A 167 20.88 -9.27 -14.50
C GLY A 167 21.15 -7.90 -15.14
N GLU A 168 22.08 -7.81 -16.11
CA GLU A 168 22.39 -6.56 -16.80
C GLU A 168 21.20 -5.99 -17.58
N LYS A 169 20.34 -6.84 -18.14
CA LYS A 169 19.14 -6.37 -18.85
C LYS A 169 18.08 -5.89 -17.87
N ILE A 170 17.94 -6.57 -16.73
CA ILE A 170 16.99 -6.19 -15.68
C ILE A 170 17.35 -4.81 -15.13
N ILE A 171 18.62 -4.60 -14.76
CA ILE A 171 19.05 -3.32 -14.18
C ILE A 171 18.87 -2.19 -15.20
N LEU A 172 19.33 -2.39 -16.45
CA LEU A 172 19.21 -1.38 -17.50
C LEU A 172 17.74 -0.99 -17.74
N HIS A 173 16.84 -1.97 -17.81
CA HIS A 173 15.41 -1.71 -17.98
C HIS A 173 14.84 -0.81 -16.89
N PHE A 174 15.12 -1.12 -15.61
CA PHE A 174 14.60 -0.31 -14.51
C PHE A 174 15.27 1.05 -14.40
N GLU A 175 16.54 1.18 -14.78
CA GLU A 175 17.21 2.48 -14.86
C GLU A 175 16.60 3.37 -15.95
N GLU A 176 16.35 2.82 -17.14
CA GLU A 176 15.65 3.53 -18.23
C GLU A 176 14.22 3.90 -17.82
N TYR A 177 13.53 2.98 -17.15
CA TYR A 177 12.19 3.23 -16.62
C TYR A 177 12.20 4.35 -15.58
N ALA A 178 13.13 4.33 -14.62
CA ALA A 178 13.28 5.38 -13.60
C ALA A 178 13.62 6.76 -14.19
N LEU A 179 14.31 6.82 -15.33
CA LEU A 179 14.57 8.09 -16.03
C LEU A 179 13.32 8.62 -16.74
N GLY A 180 12.49 7.74 -17.29
CA GLY A 180 11.26 8.10 -18.00
C GLY A 180 10.08 8.38 -17.06
N ALA A 181 9.98 7.62 -15.97
CA ALA A 181 9.01 7.80 -14.90
C ALA A 181 9.51 8.87 -13.94
N ARG A 182 8.72 9.90 -13.65
CA ARG A 182 9.06 10.86 -12.57
C ARG A 182 8.82 10.27 -11.17
N SER A 183 8.89 8.94 -11.04
CA SER A 183 8.56 8.23 -9.82
C SER A 183 9.77 8.15 -8.90
N PRO A 184 9.67 8.65 -7.66
CA PRO A 184 10.73 8.51 -6.68
C PRO A 184 10.87 7.10 -6.10
N VAL A 185 9.88 6.20 -6.25
CA VAL A 185 9.92 4.86 -5.62
C VAL A 185 9.38 3.76 -6.53
N ILE A 186 10.17 2.70 -6.73
CA ILE A 186 9.73 1.44 -7.35
C ILE A 186 9.64 0.37 -6.27
N VAL A 187 8.47 -0.24 -6.13
CA VAL A 187 8.16 -1.28 -5.15
C VAL A 187 8.12 -2.64 -5.86
N PHE A 188 8.87 -3.62 -5.35
CA PHE A 188 8.77 -5.01 -5.76
C PHE A 188 8.04 -5.82 -4.69
N GLU A 189 6.90 -6.39 -5.06
CA GLU A 189 6.12 -7.24 -4.16
C GLU A 189 6.60 -8.69 -4.16
N GLY A 190 6.51 -9.34 -3.00
CA GLY A 190 6.84 -10.75 -2.86
C GLY A 190 8.33 -11.06 -2.71
N LEU A 191 9.21 -10.06 -2.65
CA LEU A 191 10.63 -10.30 -2.36
C LEU A 191 10.90 -10.49 -0.88
N SER A 192 11.26 -11.72 -0.50
CA SER A 192 11.76 -12.03 0.84
C SER A 192 13.12 -11.38 1.11
N GLU A 193 13.54 -11.36 2.38
CA GLU A 193 14.84 -10.78 2.76
C GLU A 193 16.04 -11.53 2.16
N THR A 194 15.86 -12.82 1.83
CA THR A 194 16.89 -13.70 1.26
C THR A 194 16.84 -13.79 -0.27
N SER A 195 15.95 -13.04 -0.92
CA SER A 195 15.80 -13.01 -2.38
C SER A 195 17.13 -12.66 -3.08
N PRO A 196 17.61 -13.51 -4.02
CA PRO A 196 18.71 -13.16 -4.91
C PRO A 196 18.47 -11.87 -5.71
N LEU A 197 17.23 -11.62 -6.14
CA LEU A 197 16.87 -10.40 -6.87
C LEU A 197 17.03 -9.15 -6.01
N LYS A 198 16.60 -9.20 -4.75
CA LYS A 198 16.81 -8.11 -3.78
C LYS A 198 18.29 -7.80 -3.59
N VAL A 199 19.11 -8.83 -3.33
CA VAL A 199 20.56 -8.67 -3.13
C VAL A 199 21.23 -8.09 -4.38
N PHE A 200 20.83 -8.56 -5.57
CA PHE A 200 21.32 -8.03 -6.83
C PHE A 200 21.00 -6.54 -6.98
N PHE A 201 19.75 -6.14 -6.75
CA PHE A 201 19.35 -4.73 -6.80
C PHE A 201 20.12 -3.87 -5.78
N GLU A 202 20.27 -4.33 -4.53
CA GLU A 202 21.04 -3.63 -3.49
C GLU A 202 22.52 -3.41 -3.89
N GLN A 203 23.09 -4.29 -4.71
CA GLN A 203 24.49 -4.20 -5.17
C GLN A 203 24.65 -3.38 -6.45
N CYS A 204 23.66 -3.46 -7.36
CA CYS A 204 23.80 -2.96 -8.72
C CYS A 204 23.04 -1.66 -9.00
N TRP A 205 22.04 -1.31 -8.19
CA TRP A 205 21.25 -0.08 -8.38
C TRP A 205 22.08 1.16 -8.05
N LYS A 206 22.19 2.08 -9.01
CA LYS A 206 23.00 3.30 -8.89
C LYS A 206 22.20 4.59 -9.03
N GLN A 207 20.91 4.52 -9.36
CA GLN A 207 20.08 5.70 -9.51
C GLN A 207 19.81 6.31 -8.14
N ILE A 208 20.12 7.60 -8.00
CA ILE A 208 20.02 8.32 -6.72
C ILE A 208 18.63 8.93 -6.50
N ASP A 209 17.92 9.25 -7.59
CA ASP A 209 16.63 9.95 -7.56
C ASP A 209 15.43 9.00 -7.44
N THR A 210 15.67 7.69 -7.59
CA THR A 210 14.66 6.64 -7.49
C THR A 210 15.11 5.59 -6.49
N VAL A 211 14.26 5.34 -5.49
CA VAL A 211 14.46 4.37 -4.42
C VAL A 211 13.79 3.05 -4.80
N LEU A 212 14.50 1.95 -4.59
CA LEU A 212 13.90 0.62 -4.67
C LEU A 212 13.36 0.20 -3.30
N TYR A 213 12.13 -0.27 -3.27
CA TYR A 213 11.46 -0.77 -2.08
C TYR A 213 11.04 -2.22 -2.28
N PHE A 214 11.13 -3.01 -1.21
CA PHE A 214 10.85 -4.45 -1.25
C PHE A 214 9.78 -4.78 -0.20
N GLN A 215 8.65 -5.30 -0.66
CA GLN A 215 7.50 -5.65 0.17
C GLN A 215 7.33 -7.16 0.23
N SER A 216 7.13 -7.72 1.43
CA SER A 216 6.93 -9.16 1.61
C SER A 216 5.94 -9.44 2.75
N ARG A 217 5.28 -10.61 2.67
CA ARG A 217 4.36 -11.11 3.71
C ARG A 217 5.08 -11.54 4.99
N GLU A 218 6.38 -11.77 4.93
CA GLU A 218 7.19 -12.21 6.07
C GLU A 218 7.57 -11.06 7.02
N ARG A 219 7.33 -9.81 6.61
CA ARG A 219 7.71 -8.64 7.41
C ARG A 219 6.77 -8.48 8.59
N ILE A 220 7.33 -8.71 9.77
CA ILE A 220 6.70 -8.41 11.05
C ILE A 220 6.81 -6.92 11.39
N PRO A 221 5.84 -6.34 12.12
CA PRO A 221 6.02 -5.03 12.73
C PRO A 221 7.28 -5.04 13.61
N VAL A 222 8.14 -4.03 13.47
CA VAL A 222 9.37 -3.87 14.27
C VAL A 222 9.18 -2.78 15.32
N PRO A 223 9.96 -2.72 16.42
CA PRO A 223 9.84 -1.65 17.40
C PRO A 223 9.86 -0.24 16.78
N PRO A 224 8.98 0.69 17.23
CA PRO A 224 8.00 0.55 18.31
C PRO A 224 6.65 -0.09 17.88
N TRP A 225 6.50 -0.46 16.61
CA TRP A 225 5.24 -0.92 16.00
C TRP A 225 4.74 -2.27 16.54
N ASN A 226 5.65 -3.17 16.91
CA ASN A 226 5.31 -4.48 17.45
C ASN A 226 4.49 -4.43 18.76
N LYS A 227 4.38 -3.27 19.41
CA LYS A 227 3.47 -3.06 20.55
C LYS A 227 2.01 -2.85 20.12
N TYR A 228 1.79 -2.27 18.94
CA TYR A 228 0.47 -1.83 18.48
C TYR A 228 -0.10 -2.69 17.36
N PHE A 229 0.76 -3.44 16.67
CA PHE A 229 0.40 -4.29 15.56
C PHE A 229 0.89 -5.71 15.83
N GLY A 230 0.08 -6.70 15.46
CA GLY A 230 0.43 -8.10 15.55
C GLY A 230 -0.09 -8.87 14.35
N LEU A 231 0.33 -10.14 14.23
CA LEU A 231 0.00 -10.97 13.08
C LEU A 231 -1.42 -11.52 13.19
N ILE A 232 -2.10 -11.65 12.06
CA ILE A 232 -3.46 -12.23 12.00
C ILE A 232 -3.53 -13.62 12.64
N GLN A 233 -2.49 -14.44 12.49
CA GLN A 233 -2.40 -15.76 13.10
C GLN A 233 -2.31 -15.75 14.64
N ASP A 234 -1.96 -14.60 15.23
CA ASP A 234 -1.94 -14.39 16.68
C ASP A 234 -3.29 -13.82 17.18
N TYR A 235 -4.25 -13.59 16.28
CA TYR A 235 -5.64 -13.25 16.63
C TYR A 235 -6.32 -14.47 17.25
N HIS A 236 -6.94 -14.27 18.40
CA HIS A 236 -7.74 -15.29 19.07
C HIS A 236 -9.13 -14.72 19.37
N ASP A 237 -10.18 -15.48 19.09
CA ASP A 237 -11.58 -15.04 19.17
C ASP A 237 -12.01 -14.57 20.58
N ASP A 238 -11.31 -15.02 21.62
CA ASP A 238 -11.54 -14.70 23.02
C ASP A 238 -10.79 -13.44 23.51
N LYS A 239 -9.94 -12.88 22.65
CA LYS A 239 -9.03 -11.78 22.97
C LYS A 239 -9.39 -10.58 22.11
N TYR A 240 -9.44 -9.40 22.73
CA TYR A 240 -9.48 -8.16 21.97
C TYR A 240 -8.38 -8.20 20.91
N GLY A 241 -8.70 -7.95 19.63
CA GLY A 241 -7.72 -8.05 18.54
C GLY A 241 -6.43 -7.29 18.85
N LEU A 242 -5.30 -7.71 18.26
CA LEU A 242 -3.96 -7.25 18.64
C LEU A 242 -3.82 -5.71 18.71
N PHE A 243 -4.47 -5.00 17.78
CA PHE A 243 -4.55 -3.54 17.83
C PHE A 243 -5.22 -3.04 19.11
N TYR A 244 -6.40 -3.56 19.46
CA TYR A 244 -7.13 -3.15 20.66
C TYR A 244 -6.44 -3.61 21.95
N LYS A 245 -5.75 -4.76 21.97
CA LYS A 245 -4.93 -5.19 23.11
C LYS A 245 -3.79 -4.23 23.45
N GLY A 246 -3.17 -3.64 22.44
CA GLY A 246 -2.18 -2.57 22.64
C GLY A 246 -2.80 -1.24 23.12
N LEU A 247 -4.13 -1.07 23.06
CA LEU A 247 -4.87 0.12 23.52
C LEU A 247 -5.43 -0.01 24.94
N ILE A 248 -5.62 -1.24 25.43
CA ILE A 248 -6.00 -1.48 26.83
C ILE A 248 -4.72 -1.71 27.61
N ASP A 249 -4.35 -0.77 28.47
CA ASP A 249 -3.40 -1.02 29.55
C ASP A 249 -3.92 -2.22 30.36
N GLU A 250 -3.30 -3.39 30.22
CA GLU A 250 -3.27 -4.34 31.33
C GLU A 250 -2.19 -3.81 32.29
N GLN A 251 -2.67 -3.23 33.40
CA GLN A 251 -1.85 -2.86 34.55
C GLN A 251 -0.99 -4.02 35.06
#